data_AF-A0A087DWV3-F1
#
_entry.id   AF-A0A087DWV3-F1
#
_cell.length_a   1.000
_cell.length_b   1.000
_cell.length_c   1.000
_cell.angle_alpha   90.00
_cell.angle_beta   90.00
_cell.angle_gamma   90.00
#
_symmetry.space_group_name_H-M   'P 1'
#
loop_
_entity.id
_entity.type
_entity.pdbx_description
1 polymer ?
#
loop_
_entity_poly.entity_id
_entity_poly.type
_entity_poly.pdbx_seq_one_letter_code
_entity_poly.pdbx_strand_id
1 'polypeptide(L)'
;MQKMSDELDTTLPIDGKPLLRDYLAPVERIDPHGDYADAENDLTDLAKRIIARPASDQQGVSRECDQLDAAWQTWQAEAWNWANKLLNEQVIAKNVSERAAREFIRNHPQWPYSCRVWASHETEGSLGKPMARQDFFYMANRIKTADSELNQCIGDMTPDQSGQMPQDQVSNDGPLPDISVKP
;
A
#
# COMPACT_ATOMS: atom_id res chain seq x y z
N MET A 1 -5.39 19.81 -18.43
CA MET A 1 -6.26 18.67 -18.82
C MET A 1 -5.97 17.55 -17.83
N GLN A 2 -6.99 17.08 -17.11
CA GLN A 2 -6.89 16.09 -16.01
C GLN A 2 -6.42 14.73 -16.56
N LYS A 3 -5.46 14.07 -15.86
CA LYS A 3 -5.06 12.68 -16.10
C LYS A 3 -6.32 11.77 -16.01
N MET A 4 -6.39 10.70 -16.81
CA MET A 4 -7.56 9.81 -16.99
C MET A 4 -8.08 9.21 -15.66
N SER A 5 -9.09 9.83 -15.02
CA SER A 5 -9.27 9.76 -13.56
C SER A 5 -10.03 8.58 -12.95
N ASP A 6 -10.79 7.75 -13.67
CA ASP A 6 -11.85 7.02 -12.94
C ASP A 6 -11.38 5.72 -12.25
N GLU A 7 -10.25 5.16 -12.68
CA GLU A 7 -9.58 4.05 -11.97
C GLU A 7 -8.23 4.46 -11.34
N LEU A 8 -7.65 5.58 -11.80
CA LEU A 8 -6.44 6.20 -11.21
C LEU A 8 -6.67 6.66 -9.77
N ASP A 9 -7.90 7.10 -9.47
CA ASP A 9 -8.32 7.61 -8.16
C ASP A 9 -8.95 6.50 -7.28
N THR A 10 -8.47 5.26 -7.41
CA THR A 10 -8.88 4.20 -6.48
C THR A 10 -8.32 4.52 -5.09
N THR A 11 -9.22 4.82 -4.15
CA THR A 11 -8.85 4.99 -2.74
C THR A 11 -8.30 3.67 -2.22
N LEU A 12 -7.08 3.69 -1.68
CA LEU A 12 -6.52 2.48 -1.09
C LEU A 12 -7.20 2.21 0.25
N PRO A 13 -7.49 0.94 0.58
CA PRO A 13 -8.09 0.60 1.85
C PRO A 13 -7.18 0.98 3.04
N ILE A 14 -5.88 1.16 2.87
CA ILE A 14 -4.95 1.53 3.97
C ILE A 14 -5.25 2.98 4.41
N ASP A 15 -5.83 3.15 5.60
CA ASP A 15 -6.24 4.43 6.20
C ASP A 15 -7.11 5.36 5.34
N GLY A 16 -7.60 4.86 4.20
CA GLY A 16 -8.52 5.54 3.29
C GLY A 16 -7.97 6.80 2.63
N LYS A 17 -6.65 7.03 2.62
CA LYS A 17 -6.11 8.39 2.37
C LYS A 17 -4.95 8.58 1.40
N PRO A 18 -4.36 7.55 0.77
CA PRO A 18 -3.79 7.82 -0.55
C PRO A 18 -4.60 7.14 -1.64
N LEU A 19 -4.82 7.89 -2.72
CA LEU A 19 -5.14 7.31 -4.02
C LEU A 19 -3.96 6.41 -4.43
N LEU A 20 -4.22 5.38 -5.25
CA LEU A 20 -3.16 4.49 -5.73
C LEU A 20 -1.97 5.26 -6.31
N ARG A 21 -2.25 6.31 -7.08
CA ARG A 21 -1.22 7.19 -7.65
C ARG A 21 -0.37 7.89 -6.58
N ASP A 22 -0.98 8.43 -5.53
CA ASP A 22 -0.24 9.13 -4.47
C ASP A 22 0.64 8.16 -3.68
N TYR A 23 0.15 6.93 -3.48
CA TYR A 23 0.89 5.86 -2.83
C TYR A 23 2.12 5.42 -3.66
N LEU A 24 2.02 5.48 -4.98
CA LEU A 24 3.10 5.13 -5.91
C LEU A 24 4.06 6.28 -6.23
N ALA A 25 3.78 7.52 -5.81
CA ALA A 25 4.65 8.67 -6.06
C ALA A 25 6.13 8.49 -5.63
N PRO A 26 6.46 7.73 -4.56
CA PRO A 26 7.85 7.41 -4.24
C PRO A 26 8.54 6.52 -5.29
N VAL A 27 7.80 5.68 -6.00
CA VAL A 27 8.35 4.72 -6.98
C VAL A 27 9.06 5.45 -8.10
N GLU A 28 8.45 6.51 -8.66
CA GLU A 28 9.07 7.34 -9.70
C GLU A 28 10.41 7.95 -9.26
N ARG A 29 10.62 8.15 -7.96
CA ARG A 29 11.89 8.67 -7.41
C ARG A 29 12.93 7.56 -7.21
N ILE A 30 12.47 6.36 -6.87
CA ILE A 30 13.33 5.20 -6.58
C ILE A 30 13.77 4.51 -7.88
N ASP A 31 12.85 4.41 -8.85
CA ASP A 31 13.06 3.70 -10.11
C ASP A 31 12.44 4.48 -11.30
N PRO A 32 13.06 5.61 -11.70
CA PRO A 32 12.53 6.49 -12.75
C PRO A 32 12.53 5.87 -14.16
N HIS A 33 13.16 4.72 -14.35
CA HIS A 33 13.24 3.97 -15.61
C HIS A 33 12.88 2.48 -15.42
N GLY A 34 12.07 2.19 -14.40
CA GLY A 34 11.57 0.84 -14.14
C GLY A 34 10.28 0.55 -14.88
N ASP A 35 9.84 -0.72 -14.81
CA ASP A 35 8.66 -1.24 -15.52
C ASP A 35 7.40 -0.38 -15.33
N TYR A 36 7.18 0.17 -14.13
CA TYR A 36 6.04 1.05 -13.84
C TYR A 36 6.17 2.42 -14.50
N ALA A 37 7.35 3.04 -14.41
CA ALA A 37 7.60 4.35 -15.02
C ALA A 37 7.48 4.26 -16.54
N ASP A 38 8.00 3.18 -17.14
CA ASP A 38 7.86 2.91 -18.57
C ASP A 38 6.39 2.71 -18.97
N ALA A 39 5.63 1.92 -18.20
CA ALA A 39 4.20 1.72 -18.46
C ALA A 39 3.37 3.02 -18.32
N GLU A 40 3.69 3.89 -17.35
CA GLU A 40 3.04 5.20 -17.22
C GLU A 40 3.39 6.15 -18.37
N ASN A 41 4.66 6.16 -18.78
CA ASN A 41 5.12 6.96 -19.91
C ASN A 41 4.47 6.50 -21.22
N ASP A 42 4.44 5.20 -21.48
CA ASP A 42 3.82 4.61 -22.67
C ASP A 42 2.34 4.93 -22.78
N LEU A 43 1.58 4.74 -21.70
CA LEU A 43 0.16 5.10 -21.64
C LEU A 43 -0.05 6.60 -21.89
N THR A 44 0.78 7.44 -21.25
CA THR A 44 0.70 8.90 -21.35
C THR A 44 1.01 9.37 -22.77
N ASP A 45 2.06 8.84 -23.39
CA ASP A 45 2.49 9.23 -24.73
C ASP A 45 1.55 8.70 -25.82
N LEU A 46 0.98 7.51 -25.62
CA LEU A 46 -0.11 6.99 -26.45
C LEU A 46 -1.33 7.92 -26.41
N ALA A 47 -1.78 8.32 -25.22
CA ALA A 47 -2.91 9.23 -25.06
C ALA A 47 -2.63 10.59 -25.71
N LYS A 48 -1.44 11.18 -25.50
CA LYS A 48 -1.04 12.44 -26.17
C LYS A 48 -1.07 12.31 -27.68
N ARG A 49 -0.57 11.19 -28.23
CA ARG A 49 -0.54 10.94 -29.67
C ARG A 49 -1.94 10.92 -30.27
N ILE A 50 -2.86 10.17 -29.65
CA ILE A 50 -4.25 10.04 -30.10
C ILE A 50 -4.97 11.39 -30.02
N ILE A 51 -4.81 12.14 -28.92
CA ILE A 51 -5.41 13.47 -28.77
C ILE A 51 -4.87 14.45 -29.82
N ALA A 52 -3.57 14.40 -30.11
CA ALA A 52 -2.94 15.31 -31.08
C ALA A 52 -3.37 15.01 -32.52
N ARG A 53 -3.63 13.74 -32.86
CA ARG A 53 -3.97 13.28 -34.21
C ARG A 53 -4.96 12.11 -34.14
N PRO A 54 -6.24 12.38 -33.85
CA PRO A 54 -7.23 11.33 -33.73
C PRO A 54 -7.50 10.69 -35.09
N ALA A 55 -7.81 9.39 -35.09
CA ALA A 55 -8.24 8.71 -36.30
C ALA A 55 -9.50 9.35 -36.92
N SER A 56 -9.50 9.47 -38.24
CA SER A 56 -10.63 10.04 -39.01
C SER A 56 -11.67 9.00 -39.44
N ASP A 57 -11.40 7.71 -39.22
CA ASP A 57 -12.26 6.61 -39.62
C ASP A 57 -12.51 5.64 -38.46
N GLN A 58 -13.61 4.89 -38.55
CA GLN A 58 -14.07 4.00 -37.49
C GLN A 58 -13.08 2.87 -37.18
N GLN A 59 -12.33 2.38 -38.17
CA GLN A 59 -11.34 1.31 -37.99
C GLN A 59 -10.08 1.83 -37.28
N GLY A 60 -9.69 3.08 -37.53
CA GLY A 60 -8.64 3.79 -36.82
C GLY A 60 -9.04 4.04 -35.37
N VAL A 61 -10.26 4.53 -35.13
CA VAL A 61 -10.77 4.73 -33.76
C VAL A 61 -10.78 3.42 -32.97
N SER A 62 -11.27 2.33 -33.56
CA SER A 62 -11.25 1.01 -32.88
C SER A 62 -9.84 0.58 -32.49
N ARG A 63 -8.86 0.75 -33.40
CA ARG A 63 -7.46 0.40 -33.12
C ARG A 63 -6.84 1.28 -32.05
N GLU A 64 -7.17 2.58 -32.02
CA GLU A 64 -6.71 3.51 -31.00
C GLU A 64 -7.28 3.15 -29.62
N CYS A 65 -8.56 2.77 -29.55
CA CYS A 65 -9.18 2.24 -28.33
C CYS A 65 -8.49 0.96 -27.87
N ASP A 66 -8.30 -0.02 -28.76
CA ASP A 66 -7.63 -1.28 -28.41
C ASP A 66 -6.20 -1.06 -27.88
N GLN A 67 -5.47 -0.10 -28.46
CA GLN A 67 -4.14 0.28 -27.99
C GLN A 67 -4.19 0.93 -26.61
N LEU A 68 -5.14 1.83 -26.37
CA LEU A 68 -5.31 2.48 -25.06
C LEU A 68 -5.67 1.46 -24.00
N ASP A 69 -6.58 0.54 -24.30
CA ASP A 69 -6.99 -0.53 -23.38
C ASP A 69 -5.80 -1.44 -23.03
N ALA A 70 -4.97 -1.80 -24.02
CA ALA A 70 -3.78 -2.61 -23.77
C ALA A 70 -2.74 -1.87 -22.91
N ALA A 71 -2.43 -0.61 -23.23
CA ALA A 71 -1.50 0.20 -22.43
C ALA A 71 -2.02 0.42 -21.01
N TRP A 72 -3.33 0.62 -20.86
CA TRP A 72 -4.01 0.76 -19.58
C TRP A 72 -3.88 -0.50 -18.73
N GLN A 73 -4.08 -1.68 -19.32
CA GLN A 73 -3.92 -2.97 -18.62
C GLN A 73 -2.48 -3.20 -18.15
N THR A 74 -1.49 -2.87 -18.99
CA THR A 74 -0.07 -2.95 -18.59
C THR A 74 0.24 -2.00 -17.44
N TRP A 75 -0.21 -0.75 -17.53
CA TRP A 75 -0.05 0.23 -16.44
C TRP A 75 -0.67 -0.27 -15.13
N GLN A 76 -1.89 -0.82 -15.18
CA GLN A 76 -2.53 -1.37 -13.98
C GLN A 76 -1.74 -2.52 -13.36
N ALA A 77 -1.24 -3.44 -14.19
CA ALA A 77 -0.47 -4.59 -13.71
C ALA A 77 0.77 -4.13 -12.94
N GLU A 78 1.52 -3.17 -13.50
CA GLU A 78 2.73 -2.65 -12.85
C GLU A 78 2.42 -1.77 -11.63
N ALA A 79 1.35 -0.98 -11.69
CA ALA A 79 0.90 -0.18 -10.55
C ALA A 79 0.58 -1.07 -9.33
N TRP A 80 -0.16 -2.16 -9.53
CA TRP A 80 -0.48 -3.10 -8.45
C TRP A 80 0.74 -3.91 -7.99
N ASN A 81 1.63 -4.30 -8.90
CA ASN A 81 2.88 -4.95 -8.55
C ASN A 81 3.71 -4.09 -7.58
N TRP A 82 3.89 -2.81 -7.91
CA TRP A 82 4.62 -1.86 -7.06
C TRP A 82 3.89 -1.52 -5.76
N ALA A 83 2.57 -1.33 -5.81
CA ALA A 83 1.79 -1.08 -4.60
C ALA A 83 1.93 -2.24 -3.61
N ASN A 84 1.94 -3.48 -4.10
CA ASN A 84 2.16 -4.65 -3.29
C ASN A 84 3.58 -4.74 -2.73
N LYS A 85 4.62 -4.35 -3.49
CA LYS A 85 6.00 -4.27 -3.00
C LYS A 85 6.12 -3.26 -1.84
N LEU A 86 5.61 -2.04 -2.03
CA LEU A 86 5.60 -1.00 -1.00
C LEU A 86 4.83 -1.44 0.25
N LEU A 87 3.66 -2.05 0.07
CA LEU A 87 2.85 -2.55 1.18
C LEU A 87 3.60 -3.65 1.95
N ASN A 88 4.25 -4.56 1.24
CA ASN A 88 5.02 -5.63 1.86
C ASN A 88 6.24 -5.09 2.65
N GLU A 89 6.93 -4.07 2.14
CA GLU A 89 8.00 -3.38 2.89
C GLU A 89 7.46 -2.74 4.17
N GLN A 90 6.29 -2.10 4.12
CA GLN A 90 5.64 -1.53 5.30
C GLN A 90 5.24 -2.62 6.32
N VAL A 91 4.72 -3.77 5.86
CA VAL A 91 4.41 -4.92 6.72
C VAL A 91 5.67 -5.45 7.40
N ILE A 92 6.77 -5.61 6.66
CA ILE A 92 8.04 -6.09 7.22
C ILE A 92 8.56 -5.10 8.27
N ALA A 93 8.57 -3.81 7.96
CA ALA A 93 9.02 -2.77 8.89
C ALA A 93 8.18 -2.78 10.18
N LYS A 94 6.84 -2.88 10.06
CA LYS A 94 5.92 -2.96 11.20
C LYS A 94 6.14 -4.21 12.05
N ASN A 95 6.29 -5.38 11.43
CA ASN A 95 6.58 -6.61 12.19
C ASN A 95 7.93 -6.53 12.92
N VAL A 96 8.94 -5.91 12.32
CA VAL A 96 10.24 -5.70 12.95
C VAL A 96 10.11 -4.75 14.14
N SER A 97 9.39 -3.62 13.99
CA SER A 97 9.20 -2.66 15.07
C SER A 97 8.40 -3.23 16.23
N GLU A 98 7.36 -4.03 15.97
CA GLU A 98 6.48 -4.57 17.01
C GLU A 98 7.03 -5.83 17.70
N ARG A 99 8.14 -6.39 17.23
CA ARG A 99 8.64 -7.71 17.64
C ARG A 99 8.87 -7.82 19.15
N ALA A 100 9.59 -6.88 19.76
CA ALA A 100 9.89 -7.01 21.19
C ALA A 100 8.65 -6.77 22.05
N ALA A 101 7.72 -5.90 21.63
CA ALA A 101 6.44 -5.71 22.32
C ALA A 101 5.60 -6.98 22.28
N ARG A 102 5.48 -7.66 21.13
CA ARG A 102 4.77 -8.95 21.03
C ARG A 102 5.43 -10.03 21.88
N GLU A 103 6.75 -10.13 21.86
CA GLU A 103 7.50 -11.08 22.69
C GLU A 103 7.32 -10.80 24.18
N PHE A 104 7.36 -9.52 24.58
CA PHE A 104 7.10 -9.10 25.95
C PHE A 104 5.70 -9.55 26.41
N ILE A 105 4.66 -9.27 25.63
CA ILE A 105 3.28 -9.66 25.97
C ILE A 105 3.13 -11.18 26.05
N ARG A 106 3.76 -11.95 25.15
CA ARG A 106 3.74 -13.42 25.21
C ARG A 106 4.29 -13.96 26.54
N ASN A 107 5.23 -13.23 27.16
CA ASN A 107 5.82 -13.57 28.45
C ASN A 107 5.03 -13.04 29.68
N HIS A 108 3.95 -12.29 29.48
CA HIS A 108 3.14 -11.70 30.56
C HIS A 108 1.69 -12.23 30.52
N PRO A 109 1.42 -13.46 30.99
CA PRO A 109 0.11 -14.10 30.87
C PRO A 109 -1.00 -13.37 31.65
N GLN A 110 -0.65 -12.53 32.62
CA GLN A 110 -1.56 -11.70 33.41
C GLN A 110 -2.14 -10.49 32.64
N TRP A 111 -1.70 -10.27 31.40
CA TRP A 111 -2.21 -9.19 30.56
C TRP A 111 -3.58 -9.53 29.96
N PRO A 112 -4.35 -8.51 29.54
CA PRO A 112 -5.66 -8.71 28.92
C PRO A 112 -5.62 -9.70 27.76
N TYR A 113 -6.72 -10.43 27.56
CA TYR A 113 -6.82 -11.40 26.47
C TYR A 113 -6.59 -10.77 25.09
N SER A 114 -7.07 -9.54 24.87
CA SER A 114 -6.86 -8.76 23.65
C SER A 114 -5.38 -8.57 23.31
N CYS A 115 -4.53 -8.40 24.31
CA CYS A 115 -3.07 -8.33 24.11
C CYS A 115 -2.48 -9.65 23.63
N ARG A 116 -2.99 -10.79 24.11
CA ARG A 116 -2.58 -12.11 23.59
C ARG A 116 -3.03 -12.34 22.16
N VAL A 117 -4.22 -11.89 21.80
CA VAL A 117 -4.73 -11.94 20.42
C VAL A 117 -3.79 -11.17 19.51
N TRP A 118 -3.52 -9.90 19.81
CA TRP A 118 -2.59 -9.08 19.03
C TRP A 118 -1.19 -9.69 18.96
N ALA A 119 -0.63 -10.16 20.07
CA ALA A 119 0.73 -10.73 20.11
C ALA A 119 0.85 -12.06 19.33
N SER A 120 -0.27 -12.74 19.07
CA SER A 120 -0.33 -13.93 18.22
C SER A 120 -0.58 -13.63 16.75
N HIS A 121 -0.96 -12.39 16.41
CA HIS A 121 -1.11 -11.98 15.03
C HIS A 121 0.27 -11.96 14.36
N GLU A 122 0.44 -12.69 13.27
CA GLU A 122 1.67 -12.66 12.47
C GLU A 122 1.31 -12.27 11.05
N THR A 123 1.50 -11.00 10.70
CA THR A 123 1.25 -10.51 9.35
C THR A 123 2.41 -10.96 8.45
N GLU A 124 2.42 -12.21 8.02
CA GLU A 124 3.43 -12.69 7.07
C GLU A 124 3.39 -11.87 5.78
N GLY A 125 4.53 -11.29 5.40
CA GLY A 125 4.75 -10.73 4.08
C GLY A 125 5.05 -11.85 3.08
N SER A 126 4.41 -11.84 1.91
CA SER A 126 4.69 -12.82 0.86
C SER A 126 5.78 -12.29 -0.07
N LEU A 127 6.99 -12.84 0.04
CA LEU A 127 8.07 -12.53 -0.90
C LEU A 127 7.95 -13.38 -2.16
N GLY A 128 7.96 -12.73 -3.33
CA GLY A 128 8.38 -13.37 -4.59
C GLY A 128 7.30 -13.86 -5.55
N LYS A 129 6.06 -13.35 -5.48
CA LYS A 129 5.07 -13.56 -6.56
C LYS A 129 4.60 -12.21 -7.11
N PRO A 130 4.38 -12.08 -8.43
CA PRO A 130 3.66 -10.92 -8.96
C PRO A 130 2.30 -10.89 -8.27
N MET A 131 2.08 -9.85 -7.48
CA MET A 131 0.91 -9.74 -6.63
C MET A 131 -0.16 -8.96 -7.38
N ALA A 132 -1.32 -9.59 -7.53
CA ALA A 132 -2.49 -8.98 -8.14
C ALA A 132 -3.08 -7.92 -7.20
N ARG A 133 -4.01 -7.12 -7.72
CA ARG A 133 -4.84 -6.23 -6.92
C ARG A 133 -5.40 -6.91 -5.67
N GLN A 134 -5.89 -8.15 -5.79
CA GLN A 134 -6.50 -8.89 -4.68
C GLN A 134 -5.53 -9.13 -3.50
N ASP A 135 -4.24 -9.34 -3.79
CA ASP A 135 -3.23 -9.53 -2.76
C ASP A 135 -3.02 -8.27 -1.93
N PHE A 136 -3.12 -7.09 -2.57
CA PHE A 136 -3.06 -5.80 -1.89
C PHE A 136 -4.18 -5.68 -0.86
N PHE A 137 -5.41 -5.97 -1.28
CA PHE A 137 -6.58 -5.90 -0.39
C PHE A 137 -6.47 -6.91 0.76
N TYR A 138 -5.98 -8.11 0.47
CA TYR A 138 -5.74 -9.12 1.49
C TYR A 138 -4.74 -8.62 2.53
N MET A 139 -3.55 -8.15 2.12
CA MET A 139 -2.53 -7.63 3.02
C MET A 139 -3.00 -6.39 3.79
N ALA A 140 -3.64 -5.43 3.10
CA ALA A 140 -4.17 -4.22 3.74
C ALA A 140 -5.21 -4.54 4.81
N ASN A 141 -6.07 -5.54 4.57
CA ASN A 141 -7.04 -5.98 5.57
C ASN A 141 -6.35 -6.63 6.78
N ARG A 142 -5.28 -7.39 6.58
CA ARG A 142 -4.52 -7.97 7.70
C ARG A 142 -3.88 -6.91 8.58
N ILE A 143 -3.30 -5.86 7.98
CA ILE A 143 -2.73 -4.72 8.73
C ILE A 143 -3.81 -4.06 9.58
N LYS A 144 -4.97 -3.75 8.99
CA LYS A 144 -6.10 -3.16 9.73
C LYS A 144 -6.54 -4.03 10.90
N THR A 145 -6.62 -5.35 10.70
CA THR A 145 -6.96 -6.27 11.79
C THR A 145 -5.92 -6.20 12.89
N ALA A 146 -4.63 -6.24 12.56
CA ALA A 146 -3.56 -6.12 13.54
C ALA A 146 -3.60 -4.78 14.30
N ASP A 147 -3.88 -3.67 13.62
CA ASP A 147 -4.01 -2.35 14.26
C ASP A 147 -5.25 -2.27 15.16
N SER A 148 -6.37 -2.85 14.73
CA SER A 148 -7.56 -2.96 15.56
C SER A 148 -7.31 -3.78 16.83
N GLU A 149 -6.58 -4.89 16.71
CA GLU A 149 -6.21 -5.74 17.84
C GLU A 149 -5.23 -5.03 18.79
N LEU A 150 -4.27 -4.27 18.25
CA LEU A 150 -3.36 -3.44 19.04
C LEU A 150 -4.12 -2.38 19.83
N ASN A 151 -5.01 -1.64 19.17
CA ASN A 151 -5.82 -0.62 19.83
C ASN A 151 -6.70 -1.19 20.93
N GLN A 152 -7.27 -2.38 20.72
CA GLN A 152 -8.03 -3.09 21.74
C GLN A 152 -7.14 -3.52 22.91
N CYS A 153 -5.93 -4.05 22.65
CA CYS A 153 -4.97 -4.37 23.70
C CYS A 153 -4.62 -3.13 24.53
N ILE A 154 -4.30 -2.01 23.88
CA ILE A 154 -3.97 -0.74 24.56
C ILE A 154 -5.15 -0.25 25.41
N GLY A 155 -6.37 -0.31 24.87
CA GLY A 155 -7.58 0.10 25.58
C GLY A 155 -7.93 -0.76 26.80
N ASP A 156 -7.54 -2.03 26.79
CA ASP A 156 -7.83 -2.97 27.88
C ASP A 156 -6.76 -2.98 28.99
N MET A 157 -5.60 -2.36 28.77
CA MET A 157 -4.53 -2.29 29.76
C MET A 157 -4.84 -1.27 30.88
N THR A 158 -4.37 -1.57 32.09
CA THR A 158 -4.30 -0.57 33.15
C THR A 158 -3.15 0.42 32.90
N PRO A 159 -3.16 1.62 33.53
CA PRO A 159 -2.05 2.56 33.43
C PRO A 159 -0.70 1.93 33.82
N ASP A 160 -0.67 1.13 34.88
CA ASP A 160 0.55 0.44 35.33
C ASP A 160 1.05 -0.60 34.32
N GLN A 161 0.15 -1.31 33.63
CA GLN A 161 0.51 -2.26 32.58
C GLN A 161 1.04 -1.53 31.34
N SER A 162 0.36 -0.46 30.91
CA SER A 162 0.77 0.35 29.77
C SER A 162 2.15 0.99 29.96
N GLY A 163 2.48 1.42 31.20
CA GLY A 163 3.78 1.99 31.54
C GLY A 163 4.93 0.97 31.57
N GLN A 164 4.64 -0.33 31.55
CA GLN A 164 5.63 -1.41 31.50
C GLN A 164 5.91 -1.91 30.08
N MET A 165 5.14 -1.48 29.08
CA MET A 165 5.43 -1.81 27.68
C MET A 165 6.77 -1.21 27.24
N PRO A 166 7.58 -1.95 26.46
CA PRO A 166 8.75 -1.39 25.79
C PRO A 166 8.36 -0.13 24.98
N GLN A 167 8.80 1.04 25.47
CA GLN A 167 8.45 2.36 24.90
C GLN A 167 9.15 2.63 23.56
N ASP A 168 10.30 2.01 23.31
CA ASP A 168 11.10 2.24 22.09
C ASP A 168 10.48 1.62 20.81
N GLN A 169 9.31 0.99 20.92
CA GLN A 169 8.81 0.08 19.87
C GLN A 169 7.27 0.03 19.74
N VAL A 170 6.55 0.76 20.58
CA VAL A 170 5.11 1.04 20.42
C VAL A 170 4.98 2.56 20.27
N SER A 171 5.70 3.13 19.29
CA SER A 171 5.52 4.55 19.03
C SER A 171 4.08 4.80 18.64
N ASN A 172 3.50 5.73 19.38
CA ASN A 172 2.48 6.70 19.00
C ASN A 172 2.89 7.49 17.72
N ASP A 173 3.49 6.83 16.74
CA ASP A 173 3.61 7.41 15.42
C ASP A 173 2.17 7.45 14.91
N GLY A 174 1.70 8.67 14.66
CA GLY A 174 0.55 8.89 13.81
C GLY A 174 0.73 8.17 12.47
N PRO A 175 -0.18 8.43 11.50
CA PRO A 175 -0.13 7.77 10.20
C PRO A 175 1.30 7.79 9.64
N LEU A 176 1.68 6.68 9.02
CA LEU A 176 2.95 6.41 8.32
C LEU A 176 3.67 7.70 7.90
N PRO A 177 5.01 7.79 8.06
CA PRO A 177 5.76 8.99 7.76
C PRO A 177 5.34 9.61 6.42
N ASP A 178 4.93 10.86 6.50
CA ASP A 178 4.71 11.72 5.35
C ASP A 178 5.98 11.71 4.51
N ILE A 179 5.89 11.08 3.34
CA ILE A 179 6.87 11.11 2.24
C ILE A 179 6.94 12.49 1.57
N SER A 180 6.70 13.54 2.35
CA SER A 180 7.14 14.91 2.17
C SER A 180 8.65 14.94 1.95
N VAL A 181 9.06 14.71 0.71
CA VAL A 181 10.29 15.29 0.19
C VAL A 181 10.01 16.78 0.07
N LYS A 182 10.59 17.53 1.02
CA LYS A 182 10.65 19.00 1.04
C LYS A 182 11.27 19.55 -0.26
N PRO A 183 10.96 20.83 -0.60
CA PRO A 183 10.85 21.36 -1.96
C PRO A 183 12.12 21.34 -2.80
#